data_AF-A0A1R2B553-F1
#
_entry.id   AF-A0A1R2B553-F1
#
_cell.length_a   1.000
_cell.length_b   1.000
_cell.length_c   1.000
_cell.angle_alpha   90.00
_cell.angle_beta   90.00
_cell.angle_gamma   90.00
#
_symmetry.space_group_name_H-M   'P 1'
#
loop_
_entity.id
_entity.type
_entity.pdbx_description
1 polymer ?
#
loop_
_entity_poly.entity_id
_entity_poly.type
_entity_poly.pdbx_seq_one_letter_code
_entity_poly.pdbx_strand_id
1 'polypeptide(L)'
;MENNEDSKSQNIFSDNKEILNKIENSPIDEDQSNISLSKFSYDETNYKKRLNYSIPSDNAARSKEWNSYSESSFEAKESSISEDKLQNLKTQISNLQINKKNLIKQLKDKDKEILDLKSLYLSLQKKMNALGETVRKRDKEISKVFYENEINLNALEESKALIKSLKIKETKLTNKNTELKELYEFSEERKKHAEKELGKALQILNRLKRSLKLKDDEIESFQNCKISIDNDIGIFSKSLKHSHTNSARDIRIRDRKYSESPPKYDFDFNKKADNYSYKIMCHEAMKILGAFSNKDFYDKILHLKKSYIKNMNNRKLIEKISNMIIQCSPEGTFDKEPSVNYIWKWITGFLEEYMKIKKSITGEAFMELCLIMNTDDVEVMLKRVKKVLKTKSSRTKF
;
A
#
# COMPACT_ATOMS: atom_id res chain seq x y z
N MET A 1 29.78 -22.02 26.71
CA MET A 1 28.38 -21.54 26.70
C MET A 1 27.95 -21.33 25.24
N GLU A 2 27.86 -22.40 24.45
CA GLU A 2 27.60 -22.31 22.99
C GLU A 2 26.43 -23.18 22.51
N ASN A 3 25.77 -23.94 23.39
CA ASN A 3 24.73 -24.91 22.97
C ASN A 3 23.28 -24.40 23.07
N ASN A 4 23.05 -23.08 23.29
CA ASN A 4 21.70 -22.55 23.55
C ASN A 4 21.09 -21.72 22.41
N GLU A 5 21.85 -21.38 21.36
CA GLU A 5 21.33 -20.61 20.22
C GLU A 5 20.78 -21.50 19.09
N ASP A 6 21.33 -22.72 18.94
CA ASP A 6 20.86 -23.68 17.94
C ASP A 6 19.46 -24.23 18.26
N SER A 7 19.12 -24.42 19.54
CA SER A 7 17.80 -24.91 19.95
C SER A 7 16.68 -23.89 19.72
N LYS A 8 16.99 -22.58 19.84
CA LYS A 8 16.04 -21.51 19.53
C LYS A 8 15.81 -21.38 18.03
N SER A 9 16.88 -21.49 17.25
CA SER A 9 16.81 -21.41 15.80
C SER A 9 16.04 -22.61 15.22
N GLN A 10 16.26 -23.81 15.75
CA GLN A 10 15.49 -25.00 15.37
C GLN A 10 14.00 -24.90 15.71
N ASN A 11 13.65 -24.37 16.88
CA ASN A 11 12.24 -24.16 17.26
C ASN A 11 11.50 -23.19 16.33
N ILE A 12 12.17 -22.11 15.90
CA ILE A 12 11.59 -21.13 14.96
C ILE A 12 11.38 -21.77 13.59
N PHE A 13 12.27 -22.66 13.15
CA PHE A 13 12.12 -23.39 11.88
C PHE A 13 10.97 -24.40 11.92
N SER A 14 10.75 -25.09 13.05
CA SER A 14 9.61 -26.01 13.21
C SER A 14 8.27 -25.27 13.27
N ASP A 15 8.20 -24.13 13.97
CA ASP A 15 6.98 -23.32 14.06
C ASP A 15 6.58 -22.75 12.70
N ASN A 16 7.56 -22.28 11.90
CA ASN A 16 7.30 -21.80 10.54
C ASN A 16 6.83 -22.92 9.59
N LYS A 17 7.33 -24.15 9.77
CA LYS A 17 6.91 -25.31 8.98
C LYS A 17 5.49 -25.77 9.34
N GLU A 18 5.10 -25.66 10.60
CA GLU A 18 3.74 -25.96 11.06
C GLU A 18 2.72 -24.92 10.58
N ILE A 19 3.10 -23.64 10.51
CA ILE A 19 2.26 -22.57 9.96
C ILE A 19 2.04 -22.76 8.46
N LEU A 20 3.08 -23.12 7.70
CA LEU A 20 2.95 -23.41 6.26
C LEU A 20 2.03 -24.61 5.99
N ASN A 21 2.15 -25.69 6.76
CA ASN A 21 1.25 -26.85 6.65
C ASN A 21 -0.21 -26.53 7.04
N LYS A 22 -0.44 -25.53 7.91
CA LYS A 22 -1.81 -25.06 8.25
C LYS A 22 -2.44 -24.19 7.17
N ILE A 23 -1.62 -23.48 6.38
CA ILE A 23 -2.09 -22.68 5.24
C ILE A 23 -2.41 -23.60 4.05
N GLU A 24 -1.62 -24.65 3.84
CA GLU A 24 -1.81 -25.59 2.72
C GLU A 24 -3.01 -26.54 2.91
N ASN A 25 -3.50 -26.70 4.15
CA ASN A 25 -4.63 -27.59 4.48
C ASN A 25 -5.90 -26.85 4.94
N SER A 26 -6.01 -25.53 4.73
CA SER A 26 -7.26 -24.82 5.01
C SER A 26 -8.29 -25.13 3.92
N PRO A 27 -9.48 -25.67 4.26
CA PRO A 27 -10.53 -25.92 3.28
C PRO A 27 -11.06 -24.58 2.75
N ILE A 28 -11.07 -24.45 1.43
CA ILE A 28 -11.69 -23.33 0.73
C ILE A 28 -13.19 -23.65 0.65
N ASP A 29 -14.00 -22.94 1.43
CA ASP A 29 -15.44 -22.93 1.28
C ASP A 29 -15.79 -22.24 -0.06
N GLU A 30 -16.41 -23.01 -0.95
CA GLU A 30 -17.00 -22.53 -2.19
C GLU A 30 -18.30 -21.78 -1.90
N ASP A 31 -18.28 -20.45 -1.99
CA ASP A 31 -19.49 -19.65 -2.20
C ASP A 31 -19.52 -19.15 -3.64
N GLN A 32 -20.21 -19.93 -4.48
CA GLN A 32 -20.71 -19.48 -5.76
C GLN A 32 -21.84 -18.47 -5.53
N SER A 33 -21.69 -17.25 -6.03
CA SER A 33 -22.86 -16.46 -6.43
C SER A 33 -22.58 -15.63 -7.69
N ASN A 34 -23.38 -15.97 -8.70
CA ASN A 34 -23.55 -15.35 -10.00
C ASN A 34 -23.68 -13.82 -9.95
N ILE A 35 -23.14 -13.13 -10.96
CA ILE A 35 -23.77 -11.99 -11.67
C ILE A 35 -23.12 -11.86 -13.06
N SER A 36 -23.81 -12.48 -14.04
CA SER A 36 -24.17 -11.97 -15.37
C SER A 36 -23.14 -11.33 -16.32
N LEU A 37 -22.90 -12.07 -17.42
CA LEU A 37 -23.23 -11.70 -18.81
C LEU A 37 -22.94 -10.25 -19.25
N SER A 38 -21.78 -10.02 -19.86
CA SER A 38 -21.65 -9.00 -20.91
C SER A 38 -21.18 -9.64 -22.21
N LYS A 39 -22.04 -9.52 -23.22
CA LYS A 39 -21.84 -9.95 -24.61
C LYS A 39 -20.60 -9.28 -25.21
N PHE A 40 -19.56 -10.06 -25.50
CA PHE A 40 -18.66 -9.81 -26.62
C PHE A 40 -18.35 -11.15 -27.27
N SER A 41 -19.16 -11.54 -28.24
CA SER A 41 -18.80 -12.59 -29.19
C SER A 41 -17.70 -12.02 -30.09
N TYR A 42 -16.45 -12.40 -29.83
CA TYR A 42 -15.41 -12.22 -30.82
C TYR A 42 -15.57 -13.27 -31.91
N ASP A 43 -15.72 -12.79 -33.14
CA ASP A 43 -15.86 -13.55 -34.38
C ASP A 43 -14.71 -14.55 -34.58
N GLU A 44 -14.99 -15.82 -34.28
CA GLU A 44 -14.09 -16.95 -34.55
C GLU A 44 -14.37 -17.62 -35.91
N THR A 45 -15.06 -16.92 -36.83
CA THR A 45 -15.50 -17.49 -38.12
C THR A 45 -14.70 -17.06 -39.34
N ASN A 46 -13.70 -16.18 -39.22
CA ASN A 46 -12.98 -15.63 -40.38
C ASN A 46 -11.74 -16.40 -40.86
N TYR A 47 -11.37 -17.54 -40.25
CA TYR A 47 -10.17 -18.31 -40.66
C TYR A 47 -10.43 -19.69 -41.29
N LYS A 48 -11.66 -20.00 -41.70
CA LYS A 48 -11.95 -21.15 -42.58
C LYS A 48 -12.35 -20.70 -43.98
N LYS A 49 -11.51 -19.89 -44.63
CA LYS A 49 -11.55 -19.80 -46.11
C LYS A 49 -10.91 -21.07 -46.66
N ARG A 50 -11.75 -22.03 -47.03
CA ARG A 50 -11.37 -23.22 -47.78
C ARG A 50 -10.56 -22.78 -49.00
N LEU A 51 -9.33 -23.26 -49.10
CA LEU A 51 -8.61 -23.36 -50.37
C LEU A 51 -9.44 -24.28 -51.27
N ASN A 52 -10.26 -23.70 -52.14
CA ASN A 52 -10.81 -24.38 -53.30
C ASN A 52 -9.64 -24.66 -54.25
N TYR A 53 -8.92 -25.75 -54.01
CA TYR A 53 -8.19 -26.40 -55.08
C TYR A 53 -9.23 -27.01 -56.02
N SER A 54 -9.49 -26.34 -57.12
CA SER A 54 -10.04 -26.99 -58.31
C SER A 54 -8.98 -27.99 -58.79
N ILE A 55 -9.06 -29.21 -58.29
CA ILE A 55 -8.55 -30.39 -58.98
C ILE A 55 -9.55 -30.58 -60.13
N PRO A 56 -9.15 -30.49 -61.42
CA PRO A 56 -9.99 -30.99 -62.49
C PRO A 56 -10.17 -32.48 -62.25
N SER A 57 -11.37 -32.84 -61.79
CA SER A 57 -11.85 -34.20 -61.71
C SER A 57 -11.76 -34.82 -63.08
N ASP A 58 -10.96 -35.89 -63.18
CA ASP A 58 -11.16 -36.89 -64.22
C ASP A 58 -12.63 -37.33 -64.23
N ASN A 59 -13.16 -37.49 -65.45
CA ASN A 59 -14.46 -38.05 -65.79
C ASN A 59 -15.70 -37.21 -65.48
N ALA A 60 -15.98 -36.25 -66.37
CA ALA A 60 -17.36 -35.95 -66.75
C ALA A 60 -17.46 -35.67 -68.26
N ALA A 61 -18.21 -36.52 -68.95
CA ALA A 61 -18.81 -36.33 -70.27
C ALA A 61 -17.88 -35.91 -71.42
N ARG A 62 -17.39 -36.95 -72.12
CA ARG A 62 -17.22 -37.01 -73.59
C ARG A 62 -17.91 -35.85 -74.34
N SER A 63 -17.15 -34.86 -74.81
CA SER A 63 -17.54 -34.15 -76.02
C SER A 63 -17.18 -35.04 -77.22
N LYS A 64 -18.21 -35.54 -77.90
CA LYS A 64 -18.11 -36.31 -79.15
C LYS A 64 -17.90 -35.38 -80.35
N GLU A 65 -17.02 -34.38 -80.25
CA GLU A 65 -16.89 -33.37 -81.32
C GLU A 65 -15.44 -33.12 -81.77
N TRP A 66 -14.49 -33.95 -81.36
CA TRP A 66 -13.08 -33.82 -81.79
C TRP A 66 -12.55 -34.97 -82.63
N ASN A 67 -13.43 -35.68 -83.33
CA ASN A 67 -13.09 -36.58 -84.42
C ASN A 67 -13.99 -36.30 -85.63
N SER A 68 -13.81 -35.13 -86.25
CA SER A 68 -14.21 -34.92 -87.65
C SER A 68 -12.97 -34.51 -88.44
N TYR A 69 -12.01 -35.42 -88.53
CA TYR A 69 -11.20 -35.47 -89.75
C TYR A 69 -12.14 -35.99 -90.83
N SER A 70 -12.71 -35.10 -91.62
CA SER A 70 -13.10 -35.46 -92.97
C SER A 70 -11.83 -35.91 -93.68
N GLU A 71 -11.69 -37.23 -93.89
CA GLU A 71 -10.88 -37.77 -94.97
C GLU A 71 -11.44 -37.18 -96.27
N SER A 72 -10.95 -36.00 -96.65
CA SER A 72 -11.00 -35.58 -98.03
C SER A 72 -10.10 -36.56 -98.77
N SER A 73 -10.71 -37.50 -99.48
CA SER A 73 -10.07 -38.34 -100.48
C SER A 73 -9.32 -37.44 -101.45
N PHE A 74 -8.03 -37.27 -101.19
CA PHE A 74 -7.13 -36.59 -102.10
C PHE A 74 -6.81 -37.58 -103.21
N GLU A 75 -7.53 -37.47 -104.32
CA GLU A 75 -7.11 -38.10 -105.57
C GLU A 75 -5.71 -37.59 -105.89
N ALA A 76 -4.72 -38.48 -105.78
CA ALA A 76 -3.38 -38.24 -106.24
C ALA A 76 -3.42 -38.09 -107.76
N LYS A 77 -3.60 -36.86 -108.24
CA LYS A 77 -3.01 -36.47 -109.51
C LYS A 77 -1.51 -36.61 -109.34
N GLU A 78 -0.93 -37.63 -109.96
CA GLU A 78 0.51 -37.74 -110.21
C GLU A 78 0.97 -36.57 -111.10
N SER A 79 0.97 -35.36 -110.55
CA SER A 79 1.85 -34.31 -111.03
C SER A 79 3.22 -34.68 -110.52
N SER A 80 4.16 -34.96 -111.42
CA SER A 80 5.58 -35.16 -111.12
C SER A 80 6.06 -34.05 -110.18
N ILE A 81 6.09 -34.32 -108.88
CA ILE A 81 6.69 -33.44 -107.88
C ILE A 81 8.17 -33.40 -108.26
N SER A 82 8.66 -32.23 -108.66
CA SER A 82 10.09 -32.07 -108.92
C SER A 82 10.87 -32.54 -107.69
N GLU A 83 11.93 -33.32 -107.88
CA GLU A 83 12.72 -33.89 -106.78
C GLU A 83 13.14 -32.82 -105.76
N ASP A 84 13.35 -31.58 -106.21
CA ASP A 84 13.61 -30.40 -105.37
C ASP A 84 12.51 -30.10 -104.34
N LYS A 85 11.22 -30.19 -104.69
CA LYS A 85 10.11 -29.97 -103.74
C LYS A 85 10.03 -31.10 -102.70
N LEU A 86 10.31 -32.33 -103.12
CA LEU A 86 10.33 -33.48 -102.23
C LEU A 86 11.52 -33.39 -101.25
N GLN A 87 12.68 -32.97 -101.74
CA GLN A 87 13.88 -32.69 -100.92
C GLN A 87 13.59 -31.59 -99.90
N ASN A 88 12.92 -30.51 -100.29
CA ASN A 88 12.60 -29.38 -99.41
C ASN A 88 11.57 -29.75 -98.32
N LEU A 89 10.61 -30.63 -98.63
CA LEU A 89 9.70 -31.18 -97.62
C LEU A 89 10.42 -32.14 -96.66
N LYS A 90 11.34 -32.97 -97.16
CA LYS A 90 12.18 -33.84 -96.32
C LYS A 90 13.05 -33.04 -95.35
N THR A 91 13.67 -31.95 -95.80
CA THR A 91 14.46 -31.05 -94.94
C THR A 91 13.57 -30.34 -93.91
N GLN A 92 12.38 -29.87 -94.29
CA GLN A 92 11.39 -29.33 -93.33
C GLN A 92 10.97 -30.35 -92.28
N ILE A 93 10.65 -31.59 -92.68
CA ILE A 93 10.26 -32.66 -91.74
C ILE A 93 11.42 -32.97 -90.79
N SER A 94 12.65 -33.05 -91.28
CA SER A 94 13.84 -33.25 -90.45
C SER A 94 14.03 -32.11 -89.45
N ASN A 95 13.90 -30.85 -89.90
CA ASN A 95 13.97 -29.68 -89.03
C ASN A 95 12.88 -29.67 -87.96
N LEU A 96 11.64 -30.03 -88.32
CA LEU A 96 10.53 -30.16 -87.37
C LEU A 96 10.76 -31.29 -86.36
N GLN A 97 11.36 -32.41 -86.77
CA GLN A 97 11.73 -33.50 -85.86
C GLN A 97 12.84 -33.08 -84.88
N ILE A 98 13.85 -32.34 -85.34
CA ILE A 98 14.89 -31.76 -84.49
C ILE A 98 14.28 -30.78 -83.49
N ASN A 99 13.41 -29.89 -83.96
CA ASN A 99 12.73 -28.91 -83.11
C ASN A 99 11.84 -29.60 -82.06
N LYS A 100 11.10 -30.63 -82.45
CA LYS A 100 10.32 -31.48 -81.53
C LYS A 100 11.21 -32.12 -80.45
N LYS A 101 12.37 -32.66 -80.82
CA LYS A 101 13.33 -33.24 -79.86
C LYS A 101 13.85 -32.18 -78.89
N ASN A 102 14.15 -30.96 -79.36
CA ASN A 102 14.57 -29.85 -78.50
C ASN A 102 13.46 -29.39 -77.53
N LEU A 103 12.21 -29.27 -78.00
CA LEU A 103 11.06 -28.95 -77.17
C LEU A 103 10.83 -30.00 -76.07
N ILE A 104 10.95 -31.29 -76.40
CA ILE A 104 10.85 -32.38 -75.41
C ILE A 104 11.96 -32.25 -74.35
N LYS A 105 13.17 -31.87 -74.75
CA LYS A 105 14.28 -31.66 -73.81
C LYS A 105 14.00 -30.48 -72.87
N GLN A 106 13.56 -29.34 -73.41
CA GLN A 106 13.18 -28.17 -72.61
C GLN A 106 12.03 -28.47 -71.64
N LEU A 107 11.04 -29.26 -72.07
CA LEU A 107 9.94 -29.70 -71.20
C LEU A 107 10.48 -30.49 -70.00
N LYS A 108 11.36 -31.47 -70.25
CA LYS A 108 11.98 -32.27 -69.17
C LYS A 108 12.83 -31.42 -68.22
N ASP A 109 13.54 -30.42 -68.73
CA ASP A 109 14.33 -29.51 -67.90
C ASP A 109 13.42 -28.63 -67.03
N LYS A 110 12.29 -28.16 -67.58
CA LYS A 110 11.26 -27.43 -66.82
C LYS A 110 10.55 -28.29 -65.78
N ASP A 111 10.28 -29.56 -66.08
CA ASP A 111 9.69 -30.49 -65.10
C ASP A 111 10.61 -30.72 -63.90
N LYS A 112 11.94 -30.80 -64.13
CA LYS A 112 12.94 -30.87 -63.05
C LYS A 112 12.95 -29.60 -62.21
N GLU A 113 12.96 -28.43 -62.85
CA GLU A 113 12.91 -27.13 -62.16
C GLU A 113 11.64 -27.02 -61.28
N ILE A 114 10.49 -27.50 -61.77
CA ILE A 114 9.23 -27.55 -61.00
C ILE A 114 9.35 -28.47 -59.78
N LEU A 115 10.00 -29.64 -59.92
CA LEU A 115 10.22 -30.55 -58.80
C LEU A 115 11.15 -29.94 -57.74
N ASP A 116 12.23 -29.28 -58.16
CA ASP A 116 13.16 -28.61 -57.27
C ASP A 116 12.47 -27.47 -56.51
N LEU A 117 11.68 -26.63 -57.21
CA LEU A 117 10.88 -25.56 -56.61
C LEU A 117 9.85 -26.09 -55.60
N LYS A 118 9.18 -27.21 -55.90
CA LYS A 118 8.25 -27.85 -54.96
C LYS A 118 8.98 -28.33 -53.70
N SER A 119 10.17 -28.93 -53.86
CA SER A 119 10.97 -29.39 -52.72
C SER A 119 11.42 -28.21 -51.84
N LEU A 120 11.84 -27.11 -52.46
CA LEU A 120 12.24 -25.88 -51.79
C LEU A 120 11.05 -25.28 -51.03
N TYR A 121 9.88 -25.19 -51.66
CA TYR A 121 8.66 -24.69 -51.04
C TYR A 121 8.30 -25.50 -49.78
N LEU A 122 8.32 -26.84 -49.85
CA LEU A 122 8.06 -27.68 -48.69
C LEU A 122 9.08 -27.48 -47.57
N SER A 123 10.35 -27.28 -47.92
CA SER A 123 11.41 -26.99 -46.94
C SER A 123 11.19 -25.65 -46.23
N LEU A 124 10.80 -24.61 -46.99
CA LEU A 124 10.49 -23.29 -46.48
C LEU A 124 9.25 -23.32 -45.60
N GLN A 125 8.22 -24.06 -45.99
CA GLN A 125 7.00 -24.22 -45.19
C GLN A 125 7.29 -24.90 -43.84
N LYS A 126 8.16 -25.91 -43.81
CA LYS A 126 8.62 -26.53 -42.55
C LYS A 126 9.37 -25.53 -41.67
N LYS A 127 10.29 -24.73 -42.25
CA LYS A 127 11.01 -23.68 -41.51
C LYS A 127 10.07 -22.60 -40.97
N MET A 128 9.09 -22.18 -41.77
CA MET A 128 8.06 -21.21 -41.39
C MET A 128 7.26 -21.71 -40.18
N ASN A 129 6.81 -22.97 -40.21
CA ASN A 129 6.07 -23.58 -39.10
C ASN A 129 6.93 -23.69 -37.84
N ALA A 130 8.18 -24.14 -37.96
CA ALA A 130 9.11 -24.24 -36.83
C ALA A 130 9.37 -22.86 -36.20
N LEU A 131 9.59 -21.83 -37.00
CA LEU A 131 9.72 -20.45 -36.53
C LEU A 131 8.44 -19.97 -35.84
N GLY A 132 7.26 -20.25 -36.42
CA GLY A 132 5.97 -19.93 -35.81
C GLY A 132 5.77 -20.55 -34.44
N GLU A 133 6.22 -21.80 -34.23
CA GLU A 133 6.20 -22.44 -32.92
C GLU A 133 7.17 -21.78 -31.92
N THR A 134 8.38 -21.41 -32.37
CA THR A 134 9.34 -20.71 -31.50
C THR A 134 8.81 -19.36 -31.04
N VAL A 135 8.18 -18.59 -31.94
CA VAL A 135 7.55 -17.30 -31.59
C VAL A 135 6.48 -17.50 -30.53
N ARG A 136 5.56 -18.47 -30.73
CA ARG A 136 4.52 -18.77 -29.74
C ARG A 136 5.08 -19.17 -28.37
N LYS A 137 6.20 -19.91 -28.33
CA LYS A 137 6.87 -20.26 -27.05
C LYS A 137 7.43 -19.00 -26.37
N ARG A 138 8.09 -18.13 -27.15
CA ARG A 138 8.61 -16.85 -26.64
C ARG A 138 7.51 -15.92 -26.15
N ASP A 139 6.37 -15.85 -26.83
CA ASP A 139 5.23 -15.02 -26.39
C ASP A 139 4.67 -15.48 -25.04
N LYS A 140 4.63 -16.80 -24.80
CA LYS A 140 4.25 -17.37 -23.49
C LYS A 140 5.28 -17.04 -22.40
N GLU A 141 6.56 -17.13 -22.70
CA GLU A 141 7.64 -16.73 -21.78
C GLU A 141 7.54 -15.24 -21.43
N ILE A 142 7.35 -14.36 -22.43
CA ILE A 142 7.18 -12.93 -22.24
C ILE A 142 5.97 -12.64 -21.35
N SER A 143 4.83 -13.30 -21.60
CA SER A 143 3.63 -13.13 -20.78
C SER A 143 3.86 -13.53 -19.32
N LYS A 144 4.60 -14.63 -19.09
CA LYS A 144 4.97 -15.07 -17.74
C LYS A 144 5.87 -14.05 -17.04
N VAL A 145 6.90 -13.55 -17.72
CA VAL A 145 7.80 -12.52 -17.19
C VAL A 145 7.05 -11.22 -16.89
N PHE A 146 6.07 -10.85 -17.71
CA PHE A 146 5.25 -9.66 -17.48
C PHE A 146 4.44 -9.77 -16.19
N TYR A 147 3.78 -10.92 -15.98
CA TYR A 147 3.03 -11.21 -14.76
C TYR A 147 3.93 -11.24 -13.50
N GLU A 148 5.09 -11.90 -13.58
CA GLU A 148 6.06 -11.91 -12.48
C GLU A 148 6.57 -10.50 -12.15
N ASN A 149 6.84 -9.67 -13.16
CA ASN A 149 7.24 -8.28 -12.97
C ASN A 149 6.15 -7.43 -12.31
N GLU A 150 4.88 -7.64 -12.66
CA GLU A 150 3.75 -6.93 -12.05
C GLU A 150 3.60 -7.28 -10.57
N ILE A 151 3.71 -8.56 -10.22
CA ILE A 151 3.73 -9.00 -8.81
C ILE A 151 4.90 -8.37 -8.05
N ASN A 152 6.10 -8.41 -8.62
CA ASN A 152 7.30 -7.85 -8.00
C ASN A 152 7.18 -6.34 -7.81
N LEU A 153 6.55 -5.63 -8.76
CA LEU A 153 6.30 -4.19 -8.65
C LEU A 153 5.35 -3.89 -7.48
N ASN A 154 4.25 -4.64 -7.36
CA ASN A 154 3.30 -4.50 -6.25
C ASN A 154 3.97 -4.76 -4.89
N ALA A 155 4.74 -5.84 -4.77
CA ALA A 155 5.50 -6.16 -3.55
C ALA A 155 6.50 -5.04 -3.18
N LEU A 156 7.13 -4.42 -4.17
CA LEU A 156 8.05 -3.30 -3.98
C LEU A 156 7.33 -2.03 -3.52
N GLU A 157 6.12 -1.76 -4.01
CA GLU A 157 5.28 -0.66 -3.54
C GLU A 157 4.82 -0.85 -2.09
N GLU A 158 4.40 -2.06 -1.73
CA GLU A 158 4.05 -2.43 -0.36
C GLU A 158 5.23 -2.26 0.60
N SER A 159 6.41 -2.75 0.22
CA SER A 159 7.65 -2.58 0.98
C SER A 159 8.01 -1.10 1.19
N LYS A 160 7.88 -0.27 0.14
CA LYS A 160 8.08 1.19 0.25
C LYS A 160 7.08 1.84 1.22
N ALA A 161 5.82 1.41 1.21
CA ALA A 161 4.82 1.91 2.15
C ALA A 161 5.15 1.52 3.60
N LEU A 162 5.61 0.29 3.82
CA LEU A 162 6.05 -0.19 5.13
C LEU A 162 7.24 0.63 5.65
N ILE A 163 8.26 0.85 4.82
CA ILE A 163 9.44 1.65 5.17
C ILE A 163 9.05 3.08 5.57
N LYS A 164 8.14 3.73 4.83
CA LYS A 164 7.63 5.06 5.20
C LYS A 164 6.94 5.03 6.56
N SER A 165 6.15 4.01 6.84
CA SER A 165 5.47 3.87 8.14
C SER A 165 6.44 3.64 9.29
N LEU A 166 7.51 2.86 9.07
CA LEU A 166 8.56 2.59 10.05
C LEU A 166 9.38 3.85 10.34
N LYS A 167 9.75 4.63 9.32
CA LYS A 167 10.41 5.92 9.51
C LYS A 167 9.58 6.89 10.36
N ILE A 168 8.26 6.94 10.15
CA ILE A 168 7.36 7.75 11.00
C ILE A 168 7.31 7.24 12.44
N LYS A 169 7.40 5.92 12.67
CA LYS A 169 7.46 5.36 14.02
C LYS A 169 8.80 5.65 14.69
N GLU A 170 9.89 5.55 13.95
CA GLU A 170 11.24 5.87 14.40
C GLU A 170 11.32 7.33 14.86
N THR A 171 10.86 8.28 14.04
CA THR A 171 10.87 9.71 14.42
C THR A 171 10.01 10.00 15.66
N LYS A 172 8.90 9.28 15.85
CA LYS A 172 8.10 9.39 17.09
C LYS A 172 8.83 8.85 18.30
N LEU A 173 9.56 7.75 18.15
CA LEU A 173 10.33 7.16 19.25
C LEU A 173 11.53 8.03 19.60
N THR A 174 12.21 8.62 18.62
CA THR A 174 13.31 9.57 18.88
C THR A 174 12.81 10.79 19.65
N ASN A 175 11.67 11.36 19.27
CA ASN A 175 11.09 12.52 19.97
C ASN A 175 10.68 12.16 21.41
N LYS A 176 10.06 11.00 21.64
CA LYS A 176 9.76 10.54 23.00
C LYS A 176 11.02 10.33 23.83
N ASN A 177 12.09 9.84 23.22
CA ASN A 177 13.35 9.60 23.92
C ASN A 177 14.02 10.92 24.31
N THR A 178 13.93 11.97 23.46
CA THR A 178 14.41 13.31 23.82
C THR A 178 13.56 13.91 24.95
N GLU A 179 12.24 13.82 24.88
CA GLU A 179 11.34 14.29 25.96
C GLU A 179 11.63 13.58 27.30
N LEU A 180 11.87 12.27 27.27
CA LEU A 180 12.21 11.51 28.49
C LEU A 180 13.56 11.92 29.08
N LYS A 181 14.55 12.24 28.24
CA LYS A 181 15.84 12.76 28.72
C LYS A 181 15.69 14.11 29.40
N GLU A 182 14.94 15.03 28.79
CA GLU A 182 14.64 16.35 29.39
C GLU A 182 13.89 16.21 30.72
N LEU A 183 12.89 15.33 30.80
CA LEU A 183 12.17 15.04 32.04
C LEU A 183 13.06 14.43 33.11
N TYR A 184 13.98 13.55 32.72
CA TYR A 184 14.94 12.94 33.64
C TYR A 184 15.91 13.99 34.21
N GLU A 185 16.46 14.85 33.35
CA GLU A 185 17.33 15.96 33.76
C GLU A 185 16.61 16.90 34.73
N PHE A 186 15.38 17.30 34.42
CA PHE A 186 14.54 18.13 35.29
C PHE A 186 14.26 17.46 36.65
N SER A 187 14.00 16.15 36.67
CA SER A 187 13.77 15.40 37.90
C SER A 187 15.03 15.34 38.77
N GLU A 188 16.20 15.14 38.16
CA GLU A 188 17.50 15.15 38.85
C GLU A 188 17.80 16.52 39.47
N GLU A 189 17.50 17.61 38.75
CA GLU A 189 17.62 18.97 39.31
C GLU A 189 16.71 19.20 40.51
N ARG A 190 15.44 18.77 40.42
CA ARG A 190 14.49 18.83 41.55
C ARG A 190 14.96 18.04 42.75
N LYS A 191 15.52 16.85 42.53
CA LYS A 191 16.08 16.02 43.60
C LYS A 191 17.24 16.73 44.29
N LYS A 192 18.21 17.27 43.53
CA LYS A 192 19.32 18.06 44.07
C LYS A 192 18.85 19.28 44.86
N HIS A 193 17.80 19.95 44.40
CA HIS A 193 17.19 21.07 45.14
C HIS A 193 16.57 20.60 46.46
N ALA A 194 15.80 19.52 46.44
CA ALA A 194 15.19 18.95 47.65
C ALA A 194 16.25 18.48 48.67
N GLU A 195 17.34 17.87 48.21
CA GLU A 195 18.46 17.46 49.07
C GLU A 195 19.13 18.67 49.74
N LYS A 196 19.29 19.79 49.03
CA LYS A 196 19.81 21.05 49.61
C LYS A 196 18.87 21.59 50.70
N GLU A 197 17.57 21.61 50.45
CA GLU A 197 16.58 22.08 51.43
C GLU A 197 16.51 21.16 52.66
N LEU A 198 16.59 19.84 52.46
CA LEU A 198 16.68 18.86 53.55
C LEU A 198 17.93 19.10 54.41
N GLY A 199 19.07 19.37 53.76
CA GLY A 199 20.32 19.72 54.45
C GLY A 199 20.19 20.97 55.31
N LYS A 200 19.55 22.04 54.80
CA LYS A 200 19.25 23.25 55.59
C LYS A 200 18.33 22.96 56.77
N ALA A 201 17.26 22.21 56.55
CA ALA A 201 16.32 21.82 57.61
C ALA A 201 17.00 21.02 58.72
N LEU A 202 17.87 20.08 58.38
CA LEU A 202 18.68 19.31 59.34
C LEU A 202 19.62 20.22 60.16
N GLN A 203 20.23 21.22 59.54
CA GLN A 203 21.06 22.20 60.27
C GLN A 203 20.22 23.00 61.28
N ILE A 204 19.03 23.45 60.89
CA ILE A 204 18.11 24.16 61.78
C ILE A 204 17.68 23.26 62.94
N LEU A 205 17.29 22.01 62.66
CA LEU A 205 16.90 21.03 63.66
C LEU A 205 18.02 20.78 64.67
N ASN A 206 19.27 20.65 64.19
CA ASN A 206 20.43 20.49 65.08
C ASN A 206 20.68 21.72 65.96
N ARG A 207 20.47 22.95 65.46
CA ARG A 207 20.55 24.18 66.26
C ARG A 207 19.45 24.20 67.34
N LEU A 208 18.21 23.90 66.97
CA LEU A 208 17.09 23.81 67.90
C LEU A 208 17.32 22.75 68.98
N LYS A 209 17.83 21.57 68.60
CA LYS A 209 18.18 20.50 69.55
C LYS A 209 19.24 20.93 70.56
N ARG A 210 20.28 21.66 70.11
CA ARG A 210 21.29 22.24 71.02
C ARG A 210 20.67 23.29 71.95
N SER A 211 19.83 24.17 71.41
CA SER A 211 19.14 25.19 72.22
C SER A 211 18.21 24.57 73.25
N LEU A 212 17.50 23.50 72.89
CA LEU A 212 16.64 22.76 73.81
C LEU A 212 17.47 22.17 74.95
N LYS A 213 18.59 21.51 74.63
CA LYS A 213 19.49 20.93 75.64
C LYS A 213 20.00 21.98 76.62
N LEU A 214 20.42 23.16 76.14
CA LEU A 214 20.83 24.26 77.02
C LEU A 214 19.69 24.72 77.95
N LYS A 215 18.44 24.74 77.45
CA LYS A 215 17.27 25.09 78.26
C LYS A 215 16.93 24.00 79.28
N ASP A 216 17.08 22.73 78.93
CA ASP A 216 16.92 21.62 79.86
C ASP A 216 17.98 21.71 80.99
N ASP A 217 19.24 21.97 80.64
CA ASP A 217 20.34 22.16 81.61
C ASP A 217 20.08 23.38 82.54
N GLU A 218 19.58 24.50 81.99
CA GLU A 218 19.16 25.67 82.78
C GLU A 218 18.02 25.31 83.75
N ILE A 219 17.00 24.60 83.30
CA ILE A 219 15.87 24.18 84.13
C ILE A 219 16.35 23.27 85.27
N GLU A 220 17.22 22.30 84.98
CA GLU A 220 17.81 21.43 85.99
C GLU A 220 18.60 22.23 87.03
N SER A 221 19.39 23.21 86.58
CA SER A 221 20.11 24.12 87.48
C SER A 221 19.15 24.93 88.39
N PHE A 222 18.04 25.45 87.85
CA PHE A 222 17.03 26.15 88.62
C PHE A 222 16.32 25.24 89.62
N GLN A 223 16.02 24.00 89.24
CA GLN A 223 15.42 23.00 90.14
C GLN A 223 16.38 22.65 91.30
N ASN A 224 17.67 22.44 91.01
CA ASN A 224 18.68 22.19 92.04
C ASN A 224 18.86 23.40 92.97
N CYS A 225 18.86 24.61 92.42
CA CYS A 225 18.92 25.84 93.22
C CYS A 225 17.68 26.01 94.10
N LYS A 226 16.49 25.70 93.56
CA LYS A 226 15.24 25.68 94.34
C LYS A 226 15.28 24.67 95.47
N ILE A 227 15.75 23.44 95.24
CA ILE A 227 15.91 22.42 96.28
C ILE A 227 16.88 22.91 97.37
N SER A 228 17.98 23.58 96.99
CA SER A 228 18.91 24.18 97.95
C SER A 228 18.24 25.26 98.80
N ILE A 229 17.47 26.15 98.19
CA ILE A 229 16.73 27.20 98.89
C ILE A 229 15.65 26.60 99.81
N ASP A 230 14.90 25.60 99.34
CA ASP A 230 13.90 24.90 100.16
C ASP A 230 14.55 24.18 101.36
N ASN A 231 15.76 23.63 101.19
CA ASN A 231 16.55 23.06 102.28
C ASN A 231 17.08 24.13 103.26
N ASP A 232 17.54 25.28 102.77
CA ASP A 232 18.02 26.39 103.59
C ASP A 232 16.86 27.04 104.38
N ILE A 233 15.68 27.17 103.77
CA ILE A 233 14.43 27.57 104.44
C ILE A 233 14.00 26.48 105.44
N GLY A 234 14.21 25.20 105.13
CA GLY A 234 13.99 24.07 106.05
C GLY A 234 14.92 24.10 107.27
N ILE A 235 16.11 24.68 107.16
CA ILE A 235 17.05 24.87 108.28
C ILE A 235 16.69 26.14 109.08
N PHE A 236 16.20 27.19 108.43
CA PHE A 236 15.73 28.41 109.11
C PHE A 236 14.37 28.26 109.83
N SER A 237 13.64 27.16 109.60
CA SER A 237 12.30 26.95 110.16
C SER A 237 12.21 25.95 111.32
N LYS A 238 13.35 25.57 111.95
CA LYS A 238 13.30 24.84 113.23
C LYS A 238 12.98 25.70 114.45
N SER A 239 12.74 27.00 114.29
CA SER A 239 12.23 27.85 115.37
C SER A 239 11.21 28.87 114.86
N LEU A 240 9.98 28.43 114.60
CA LEU A 240 8.77 29.16 114.98
C LEU A 240 7.54 28.29 114.65
N LYS A 241 6.91 27.74 115.70
CA LYS A 241 5.53 27.27 115.63
C LYS A 241 4.63 28.50 115.54
N HIS A 242 3.98 28.74 114.40
CA HIS A 242 2.69 29.44 114.27
C HIS A 242 2.15 29.12 112.87
N SER A 243 1.12 28.28 112.74
CA SER A 243 -0.27 28.75 112.61
C SER A 243 -0.37 29.93 111.67
N HIS A 244 -0.67 29.70 110.39
CA HIS A 244 -1.75 30.40 109.70
C HIS A 244 -2.17 29.66 108.43
N THR A 245 -3.44 29.27 108.50
CA THR A 245 -4.43 29.11 107.45
C THR A 245 -4.22 29.88 106.15
N ASN A 246 -4.56 29.17 105.07
CA ASN A 246 -5.20 29.62 103.82
C ASN A 246 -4.34 29.92 102.61
N SER A 247 -4.91 29.48 101.48
CA SER A 247 -4.70 29.94 100.11
C SER A 247 -3.70 29.18 99.24
N ALA A 248 -3.98 27.90 99.00
CA ALA A 248 -3.71 27.31 97.69
C ALA A 248 -5.06 27.18 96.97
N ARG A 249 -5.39 28.19 96.15
CA ARG A 249 -6.48 28.09 95.17
C ARG A 249 -6.10 26.97 94.21
N ASP A 250 -6.86 25.90 94.31
CA ASP A 250 -6.97 24.80 93.36
C ASP A 250 -7.28 25.40 91.97
N ILE A 251 -6.26 25.64 91.15
CA ILE A 251 -6.45 26.00 89.74
C ILE A 251 -6.85 24.70 89.04
N ARG A 252 -8.14 24.36 89.14
CA ARG A 252 -8.77 23.36 88.28
C ARG A 252 -8.70 23.89 86.86
N ILE A 253 -7.74 23.39 86.09
CA ILE A 253 -7.73 23.52 84.63
C ILE A 253 -9.03 22.89 84.16
N ARG A 254 -9.93 23.75 83.67
CA ARG A 254 -11.20 23.38 83.08
C ARG A 254 -10.87 22.56 81.82
N ASP A 255 -11.17 21.27 81.85
CA ASP A 255 -11.15 20.42 80.65
C ASP A 255 -12.07 21.05 79.60
N ARG A 256 -11.48 21.78 78.64
CA ARG A 256 -12.15 22.14 77.40
C ARG A 256 -12.40 20.83 76.67
N LYS A 257 -13.64 20.36 76.72
CA LYS A 257 -14.20 19.43 75.74
C LYS A 257 -14.12 20.10 74.37
N TYR A 258 -13.00 19.91 73.66
CA TYR A 258 -13.00 20.00 72.22
C TYR A 258 -13.74 18.77 71.71
N SER A 259 -14.90 19.06 71.13
CA SER A 259 -15.72 18.17 70.33
C SER A 259 -14.86 17.46 69.28
N GLU A 260 -15.10 16.15 69.17
CA GLU A 260 -14.97 15.34 67.96
C GLU A 260 -13.64 15.48 67.22
N SER A 261 -12.65 14.68 67.66
CA SER A 261 -11.64 14.17 66.74
C SER A 261 -12.35 13.39 65.63
N PRO A 262 -11.97 13.53 64.34
CA PRO A 262 -12.54 12.71 63.28
C PRO A 262 -12.37 11.22 63.61
N PRO A 263 -13.30 10.35 63.19
CA PRO A 263 -13.23 8.93 63.51
C PRO A 263 -11.87 8.40 63.07
N LYS A 264 -11.13 7.79 64.00
CA LYS A 264 -9.97 6.97 63.68
C LYS A 264 -10.48 5.81 62.82
N TYR A 265 -10.37 5.96 61.51
CA TYR A 265 -10.35 4.81 60.64
C TYR A 265 -9.06 4.07 60.93
N ASP A 266 -9.18 2.85 61.45
CA ASP A 266 -8.07 1.91 61.54
C ASP A 266 -7.59 1.60 60.12
N PHE A 267 -6.63 2.41 59.65
CA PHE A 267 -5.87 2.12 58.46
C PHE A 267 -4.80 1.10 58.83
N ASP A 268 -5.13 -0.16 58.60
CA ASP A 268 -4.18 -1.24 58.51
C ASP A 268 -3.26 -0.96 57.30
N PHE A 269 -2.11 -0.31 57.53
CA PHE A 269 -1.15 0.11 56.49
C PHE A 269 -0.42 -1.05 55.79
N ASN A 270 -0.86 -2.29 55.99
CA ASN A 270 -0.22 -3.48 55.44
C ASN A 270 -1.21 -4.26 54.56
N LYS A 271 -1.54 -3.74 53.37
CA LYS A 271 -1.73 -4.50 52.11
C LYS A 271 -2.26 -3.63 50.95
N LYS A 272 -1.44 -3.48 49.90
CA LYS A 272 -1.79 -3.18 48.49
C LYS A 272 -2.33 -1.76 48.17
N ALA A 273 -1.42 -0.78 48.03
CA ALA A 273 -1.72 0.59 47.62
C ALA A 273 -2.06 0.78 46.12
N ASP A 274 -1.81 -0.19 45.24
CA ASP A 274 -1.93 0.02 43.79
C ASP A 274 -3.37 -0.04 43.24
N ASN A 275 -4.34 -0.56 44.00
CA ASN A 275 -5.70 -0.81 43.50
C ASN A 275 -6.69 0.34 43.74
N TYR A 276 -6.36 1.27 44.64
CA TYR A 276 -7.27 2.34 45.04
C TYR A 276 -7.32 3.51 44.03
N SER A 277 -6.16 3.90 43.48
CA SER A 277 -6.05 4.93 42.45
C SER A 277 -6.79 4.56 41.16
N TYR A 278 -6.66 3.29 40.75
CA TYR A 278 -7.37 2.76 39.57
C TYR A 278 -8.90 2.82 39.75
N LYS A 279 -9.40 2.45 40.93
CA LYS A 279 -10.84 2.45 41.23
C LYS A 279 -11.43 3.86 41.23
N ILE A 280 -10.69 4.85 41.73
CA ILE A 280 -11.09 6.27 41.69
C ILE A 280 -11.14 6.75 40.23
N MET A 281 -10.10 6.52 39.44
CA MET A 281 -10.06 6.92 38.02
C MET A 281 -11.18 6.28 37.20
N CYS A 282 -11.48 5.00 37.43
CA CYS A 282 -12.61 4.34 36.75
C CYS A 282 -13.94 4.99 37.12
N HIS A 283 -14.15 5.35 38.39
CA HIS A 283 -15.39 5.99 38.83
C HIS A 283 -15.56 7.40 38.25
N GLU A 284 -14.49 8.19 38.19
CA GLU A 284 -14.50 9.51 37.56
C GLU A 284 -14.77 9.42 36.05
N ALA A 285 -14.12 8.48 35.36
CA ALA A 285 -14.35 8.24 33.95
C ALA A 285 -15.78 7.76 33.68
N MET A 286 -16.34 6.91 34.55
CA MET A 286 -17.76 6.49 34.48
C MET A 286 -18.69 7.70 34.59
N LYS A 287 -18.41 8.63 35.52
CA LYS A 287 -19.18 9.86 35.70
C LYS A 287 -19.13 10.75 34.46
N ILE A 288 -17.95 10.94 33.87
CA ILE A 288 -17.77 11.76 32.64
C ILE A 288 -18.51 11.16 31.45
N LEU A 289 -18.48 9.82 31.31
CA LEU A 289 -19.15 9.11 30.22
C LEU A 289 -20.64 8.84 30.48
N GLY A 290 -21.15 9.24 31.66
CA GLY A 290 -22.52 8.96 32.09
C GLY A 290 -22.83 7.46 32.14
N ALA A 291 -21.86 6.63 32.53
CA ALA A 291 -22.02 5.19 32.70
C ALA A 291 -22.39 4.89 34.15
N PHE A 292 -23.53 4.23 34.37
CA PHE A 292 -24.03 3.88 35.70
C PHE A 292 -23.67 2.46 36.13
N SER A 293 -23.15 1.64 35.20
CA SER A 293 -22.69 0.28 35.46
C SER A 293 -21.34 0.00 34.81
N ASN A 294 -20.56 -0.91 35.41
CA ASN A 294 -19.26 -1.32 34.85
C ASN A 294 -19.38 -1.99 33.48
N LYS A 295 -20.54 -2.60 33.17
CA LYS A 295 -20.82 -3.20 31.86
C LYS A 295 -21.01 -2.11 30.79
N ASP A 296 -21.82 -1.10 31.08
CA ASP A 296 -22.07 0.02 30.16
C ASP A 296 -20.84 0.93 29.98
N PHE A 297 -19.98 0.99 30.99
CA PHE A 297 -18.76 1.78 30.96
C PHE A 297 -17.78 1.30 29.89
N TYR A 298 -17.60 -0.02 29.80
CA TYR A 298 -16.70 -0.62 28.80
C TYR A 298 -17.18 -0.32 27.37
N ASP A 299 -18.47 -0.51 27.10
CA ASP A 299 -19.05 -0.27 25.78
C ASP A 299 -18.97 1.21 25.37
N LYS A 300 -19.22 2.13 26.30
CA LYS A 300 -19.09 3.57 26.06
C LYS A 300 -17.63 3.99 25.81
N ILE A 301 -16.67 3.44 26.55
CA ILE A 301 -15.23 3.65 26.27
C ILE A 301 -14.86 3.12 24.90
N LEU A 302 -15.34 1.92 24.55
CA LEU A 302 -15.03 1.29 23.28
C LEU A 302 -15.60 2.09 22.11
N HIS A 303 -16.83 2.61 22.25
CA HIS A 303 -17.44 3.53 21.30
C HIS A 303 -16.64 4.84 21.18
N LEU A 304 -16.26 5.45 22.30
CA LEU A 304 -15.44 6.68 22.29
C LEU A 304 -14.08 6.46 21.63
N LYS A 305 -13.43 5.32 21.90
CA LYS A 305 -12.18 4.91 21.26
C LYS A 305 -12.35 4.73 19.75
N LYS A 306 -13.42 4.05 19.31
CA LYS A 306 -13.75 3.89 17.88
C LYS A 306 -13.99 5.25 17.21
N SER A 307 -14.77 6.13 17.83
CA SER A 307 -15.02 7.49 17.32
C SER A 307 -13.76 8.35 17.30
N TYR A 308 -12.90 8.25 18.31
CA TYR A 308 -11.61 8.93 18.35
C TYR A 308 -10.67 8.46 17.23
N ILE A 309 -10.58 7.14 17.01
CA ILE A 309 -9.77 6.57 15.90
C ILE A 309 -10.32 7.04 14.54
N LYS A 310 -11.65 6.99 14.36
CA LYS A 310 -12.31 7.48 13.13
C LYS A 310 -12.03 8.97 12.89
N ASN A 311 -12.11 9.79 13.92
CA ASN A 311 -11.83 11.23 13.83
C ASN A 311 -10.34 11.51 13.56
N MET A 312 -9.42 10.75 14.18
CA MET A 312 -7.98 10.80 13.90
C MET A 312 -7.66 10.46 12.44
N ASN A 313 -8.32 9.44 11.87
CA ASN A 313 -8.14 9.07 10.47
C ASN A 313 -8.69 10.14 9.53
N ASN A 314 -9.86 10.73 9.86
CA ASN A 314 -10.43 11.84 9.10
C ASN A 314 -9.52 13.08 9.14
N ARG A 315 -8.94 13.41 10.29
CA ARG A 315 -7.99 14.53 10.42
C ARG A 315 -6.75 14.32 9.55
N LYS A 316 -6.17 13.12 9.56
CA LYS A 316 -5.04 12.77 8.68
C LYS A 316 -5.39 12.84 7.19
N LEU A 317 -6.61 12.45 6.82
CA LEU A 317 -7.09 12.56 5.45
C LEU A 317 -7.20 14.03 5.03
N ILE A 318 -7.82 14.87 5.87
CA ILE A 318 -7.94 16.32 5.65
C ILE A 318 -6.55 16.96 5.51
N GLU A 319 -5.60 16.60 6.38
CA GLU A 319 -4.23 17.12 6.34
C GLU A 319 -3.48 16.70 5.06
N LYS A 320 -3.64 15.45 4.61
CA LYS A 320 -3.07 14.99 3.33
C LYS A 320 -3.66 15.74 2.13
N ILE A 321 -4.97 15.96 2.11
CA ILE A 321 -5.63 16.68 1.02
C ILE A 321 -5.23 18.16 1.06
N SER A 322 -5.14 18.76 2.24
CA SER A 322 -4.61 20.11 2.44
C SER A 322 -3.22 20.26 1.82
N ASN A 323 -2.30 19.34 2.15
CA ASN A 323 -0.95 19.34 1.60
C ASN A 323 -0.93 19.16 0.07
N MET A 324 -1.78 18.29 -0.46
CA MET A 324 -1.91 18.09 -1.91
C MET A 324 -2.40 19.37 -2.61
N ILE A 325 -3.40 20.05 -2.03
CA ILE A 325 -3.92 21.32 -2.56
C ILE A 325 -2.81 22.39 -2.59
N ILE A 326 -2.02 22.49 -1.53
CA ILE A 326 -0.89 23.42 -1.45
C ILE A 326 0.16 23.09 -2.52
N GLN A 327 0.53 21.82 -2.68
CA GLN A 327 1.51 21.38 -3.69
C GLN A 327 1.05 21.60 -5.13
N CYS A 328 -0.25 21.49 -5.39
CA CYS A 328 -0.82 21.71 -6.72
C CYS A 328 -1.08 23.20 -7.03
N SER A 329 -0.82 24.11 -6.08
CA SER A 329 -1.07 25.54 -6.25
C SER A 329 0.26 26.30 -6.42
N PRO A 330 0.26 27.43 -7.16
CA PRO A 330 1.45 28.26 -7.29
C PRO A 330 2.00 28.74 -5.94
N GLU A 331 3.32 28.92 -5.83
CA GLU A 331 3.94 29.48 -4.63
C GLU A 331 3.35 30.86 -4.31
N GLY A 332 3.00 31.09 -3.04
CA GLY A 332 2.33 32.33 -2.59
C GLY A 332 0.80 32.34 -2.72
N THR A 333 0.17 31.25 -3.19
CA THR A 333 -1.31 31.16 -3.26
C THR A 333 -1.98 31.04 -1.89
N PHE A 334 -1.26 30.50 -0.89
CA PHE A 334 -1.78 30.30 0.46
C PHE A 334 -0.86 30.93 1.51
N ASP A 335 -1.35 31.97 2.19
CA ASP A 335 -0.70 32.54 3.38
C ASP A 335 -1.02 31.74 4.66
N LYS A 336 -2.08 30.92 4.62
CA LYS A 336 -2.54 30.03 5.70
C LYS A 336 -3.02 28.71 5.10
N GLU A 337 -2.95 27.65 5.89
CA GLU A 337 -3.47 26.34 5.48
C GLU A 337 -4.94 26.44 5.03
N PRO A 338 -5.32 25.75 3.94
CA PRO A 338 -6.68 25.79 3.43
C PRO A 338 -7.66 25.24 4.47
N SER A 339 -8.71 26.01 4.75
CA SER A 339 -9.77 25.58 5.67
C SER A 339 -10.49 24.32 5.17
N VAL A 340 -11.13 23.58 6.08
CA VAL A 340 -11.92 22.38 5.73
C VAL A 340 -12.98 22.66 4.65
N ASN A 341 -13.61 23.83 4.68
CA ASN A 341 -14.58 24.25 3.67
C ASN A 341 -13.94 24.49 2.30
N TYR A 342 -12.71 25.00 2.27
CA TYR A 342 -11.95 25.19 1.03
C TYR A 342 -11.52 23.85 0.45
N ILE A 343 -11.03 22.94 1.31
CA ILE A 343 -10.71 21.55 0.93
C ILE A 343 -11.93 20.87 0.30
N TRP A 344 -13.10 21.01 0.92
CA TRP A 344 -14.33 20.45 0.38
C TRP A 344 -14.70 21.02 -0.99
N LYS A 345 -14.69 22.35 -1.16
CA LYS A 345 -14.92 23.01 -2.45
C LYS A 345 -13.95 22.55 -3.53
N TRP A 346 -12.69 22.34 -3.17
CA TRP A 346 -11.67 21.87 -4.10
C TRP A 346 -11.93 20.44 -4.55
N ILE A 347 -12.25 19.52 -3.61
CA ILE A 347 -12.60 18.13 -3.94
C ILE A 347 -13.84 18.07 -4.84
N THR A 348 -14.88 18.84 -4.53
CA THR A 348 -16.11 18.86 -5.34
C THR A 348 -15.84 19.42 -6.73
N GLY A 349 -15.09 20.52 -6.85
CA GLY A 349 -14.71 21.08 -8.15
C GLY A 349 -13.86 20.11 -8.98
N PHE A 350 -12.91 19.41 -8.34
CA PHE A 350 -12.11 18.38 -9.01
C PHE A 350 -12.98 17.22 -9.52
N LEU A 351 -13.92 16.74 -8.72
CA LEU A 351 -14.85 15.68 -9.12
C LEU A 351 -15.79 16.14 -10.24
N GLU A 352 -16.26 17.38 -10.22
CA GLU A 352 -17.07 17.96 -11.29
C GLU A 352 -16.29 18.01 -12.61
N GLU A 353 -15.04 18.48 -12.59
CA GLU A 353 -14.17 18.49 -13.77
C GLU A 353 -13.83 17.08 -14.25
N TYR A 354 -13.53 16.14 -13.34
CA TYR A 354 -13.34 14.73 -13.69
C TYR A 354 -14.59 14.14 -14.35
N MET A 355 -15.79 14.46 -13.85
CA MET A 355 -17.04 13.99 -14.44
C MET A 355 -17.31 14.63 -15.81
N LYS A 356 -16.93 15.90 -16.03
CA LYS A 356 -16.96 16.55 -17.36
C LYS A 356 -16.01 15.84 -18.33
N ILE A 357 -14.79 15.57 -17.89
CA ILE A 357 -13.78 14.84 -18.68
C ILE A 357 -14.26 13.41 -18.98
N LYS A 358 -14.80 12.70 -18.00
CA LYS A 358 -15.36 11.36 -18.20
C LYS A 358 -16.53 11.36 -19.19
N LYS A 359 -17.35 12.41 -19.18
CA LYS A 359 -18.43 12.59 -20.17
C LYS A 359 -17.88 12.92 -21.57
N SER A 360 -16.81 13.70 -21.70
CA SER A 360 -16.17 14.00 -22.99
C SER A 360 -15.27 12.88 -23.54
N ILE A 361 -14.81 11.97 -22.68
CA ILE A 361 -14.04 10.75 -23.01
C ILE A 361 -14.92 9.62 -23.57
N THR A 362 -16.23 9.82 -23.75
CA THR A 362 -17.12 8.86 -24.44
C THR A 362 -16.72 8.58 -25.89
N GLY A 363 -15.61 9.13 -26.39
CA GLY A 363 -14.99 8.74 -27.65
C GLY A 363 -15.75 9.24 -28.86
N GLU A 364 -16.99 9.69 -28.73
CA GLU A 364 -17.81 10.22 -29.83
C GLU A 364 -17.11 11.38 -30.53
N ALA A 365 -16.61 12.38 -29.81
CA ALA A 365 -15.91 13.51 -30.43
C ALA A 365 -14.60 13.09 -31.11
N PHE A 366 -13.90 12.07 -30.60
CA PHE A 366 -12.68 11.55 -31.22
C PHE A 366 -13.02 10.71 -32.47
N MET A 367 -14.03 9.84 -32.39
CA MET A 367 -14.52 9.02 -33.49
C MET A 367 -15.10 9.89 -34.60
N GLU A 368 -15.84 10.94 -34.26
CA GLU A 368 -16.34 11.94 -35.20
C GLU A 368 -15.17 12.69 -35.86
N LEU A 369 -14.10 12.99 -35.11
CA LEU A 369 -12.87 13.54 -35.68
C LEU A 369 -12.17 12.55 -36.63
N CYS A 370 -12.05 11.27 -36.25
CA CYS A 370 -11.48 10.21 -37.09
C CYS A 370 -12.29 10.03 -38.39
N LEU A 371 -13.62 10.12 -38.31
CA LEU A 371 -14.53 10.08 -39.46
C LEU A 371 -14.37 11.31 -40.36
N ILE A 372 -14.42 12.53 -39.80
CA ILE A 372 -14.23 13.79 -40.55
C ILE A 372 -12.86 13.81 -41.24
N MET A 373 -11.84 13.30 -40.56
CA MET A 373 -10.46 13.35 -41.01
C MET A 373 -10.05 12.09 -41.79
N ASN A 374 -10.94 11.09 -41.93
CA ASN A 374 -10.71 9.79 -42.56
C ASN A 374 -9.33 9.19 -42.23
N THR A 375 -9.01 9.14 -40.94
CA THR A 375 -7.75 8.59 -40.44
C THR A 375 -7.87 8.32 -38.95
N ASP A 376 -7.41 7.14 -38.52
CA ASP A 376 -7.34 6.76 -37.10
C ASP A 376 -5.96 7.07 -36.49
N ASP A 377 -5.05 7.66 -37.28
CA ASP A 377 -3.70 8.02 -36.89
C ASP A 377 -3.65 9.46 -36.36
N VAL A 378 -3.33 9.60 -35.07
CA VAL A 378 -3.24 10.86 -34.33
C VAL A 378 -2.20 11.82 -34.94
N GLU A 379 -1.09 11.32 -35.47
CA GLU A 379 -0.08 12.18 -36.10
C GLU A 379 -0.55 12.74 -37.44
N VAL A 380 -1.31 11.95 -38.20
CA VAL A 380 -1.91 12.37 -39.46
C VAL A 380 -3.03 13.38 -39.20
N MET A 381 -3.84 13.18 -38.17
CA MET A 381 -4.82 14.15 -37.70
C MET A 381 -4.17 15.48 -37.34
N LEU A 382 -3.11 15.46 -36.52
CA LEU A 382 -2.38 16.66 -36.12
C LEU A 382 -1.76 17.41 -37.31
N LYS A 383 -1.20 16.70 -38.29
CA LYS A 383 -0.66 17.30 -39.53
C LYS A 383 -1.75 17.98 -40.35
N ARG A 384 -2.92 17.34 -40.50
CA ARG A 384 -4.06 17.89 -41.24
C ARG A 384 -4.71 19.07 -40.52
N VAL A 385 -4.91 19.01 -39.21
CA VAL A 385 -5.41 20.12 -38.40
C VAL A 385 -4.46 21.33 -38.46
N LYS A 386 -3.14 21.11 -38.36
CA LYS A 386 -2.14 22.18 -38.54
C LYS A 386 -2.20 22.80 -39.95
N LYS A 387 -2.49 22.03 -40.99
CA LYS A 387 -2.67 22.53 -42.36
C LYS A 387 -3.95 23.38 -42.52
N VAL A 388 -5.04 22.97 -41.87
CA VAL A 388 -6.32 23.73 -41.84
C VAL A 388 -6.17 25.05 -41.07
N LEU A 389 -5.45 25.05 -39.95
CA LEU A 389 -5.17 26.28 -39.19
C LEU A 389 -4.30 27.27 -39.97
N LYS A 390 -3.28 26.77 -40.70
CA LYS A 390 -2.43 27.62 -41.56
C LYS A 390 -3.19 28.22 -42.73
N THR A 391 -4.15 27.51 -43.31
CA THR A 391 -4.97 28.01 -44.43
C THR A 391 -6.07 28.97 -43.99
N LYS A 392 -6.53 28.90 -42.73
CA LYS A 392 -7.41 29.93 -42.13
C LYS A 392 -6.65 31.22 -41.78
N SER A 393 -5.41 31.12 -41.29
CA SER A 393 -4.58 32.30 -40.97
C SER A 393 -4.27 33.19 -42.18
N SER A 394 -4.25 32.64 -43.40
CA SER A 394 -4.03 33.40 -44.62
C SER A 394 -5.31 34.01 -45.24
N ARG A 395 -6.49 33.78 -44.65
CA ARG A 395 -7.77 34.31 -45.15
C ARG A 395 -8.32 35.51 -44.36
N THR A 396 -7.72 35.86 -43.23
CA THR A 396 -7.98 37.13 -42.51
C THR A 396 -6.94 38.18 -42.88
N LYS A 397 -7.02 38.67 -44.11
CA LYS A 397 -6.63 40.04 -44.48
C LYS A 397 -7.81 40.64 -45.24
N PHE A 398 -8.72 41.22 -44.48
CA PHE A 398 -9.60 42.30 -44.90
C PHE A 398 -9.56 43.35 -43.81
#